data_AF-A0A936Y1B8-F1
#
_entry.id   AF-A0A936Y1B8-F1
#
_cell.length_a   1.000
_cell.length_b   1.000
_cell.length_c   1.000
_cell.angle_alpha   90.00
_cell.angle_beta   90.00
_cell.angle_gamma   90.00
#
_symmetry.space_group_name_H-M   'P 1'
#
loop_
_entity.id
_entity.type
_entity.pdbx_description
1 polymer ?
#
loop_
_entity_poly.entity_id
_entity_poly.type
_entity_poly.pdbx_seq_one_letter_code
_entity_poly.pdbx_strand_id
1 'polypeptide(L)'
;MNKYILFLLILLLSTKSFCQKTVFIEKYDLPAEIKKPGQVIVEMPFGYSNILHVYGDTAGLKTCGDIFIDVACTDYPINASLVSLNKSRVASFLKRFPFVEEGQLSQVNFFQQTDGALREKALTMFHGLVVKFRPKQSSANAKTEVVKLEEIVKTGTSIPAVKPATVTKKKDSANTDLERIYANRPRRFVNGKWYIQVGRGGIASLDYDTPKKSPLDSFIVRDPKDALDEGLINKSEYKEFKGSTAIRIYYPHWVSEDVLIPRKTVTVTEKSVTTTKINRIPDTSILKILDRTQWQKASIVVDVTGSMYKYTAQVLLWIKSNPIGSLAKNFVFFNDGDNKPDKDKILGNTGGIYSRRCNSYAEIEGLMKATMLKGGGGDFPENNIEALLKAEKDFPEMEYQVMVADNWAPIKDKVLWQHLTKPVRIVVCGATEFNVHIDYLNLARKTNGSVHLMESDLYNLAGLKEGEILKVGKNTFIVKNGMFVETGYEDHK
;
A
#
# COMPACT_ATOMS: atom_id res chain seq x y z
N MET A 1 49.52 -38.07 14.40
CA MET A 1 48.72 -37.49 13.29
C MET A 1 47.24 -37.68 13.63
N ASN A 2 46.57 -36.67 14.19
CA ASN A 2 45.10 -36.50 14.24
C ASN A 2 44.71 -35.35 15.19
N LYS A 3 45.00 -34.10 14.79
CA LYS A 3 44.51 -32.89 15.48
C LYS A 3 44.20 -31.69 14.57
N TYR A 4 44.08 -31.88 13.25
CA TYR A 4 43.83 -30.78 12.30
C TYR A 4 42.76 -31.10 11.24
N ILE A 5 41.68 -31.79 11.62
CA ILE A 5 40.49 -31.92 10.77
C ILE A 5 39.23 -31.74 11.65
N LEU A 6 39.10 -30.58 12.29
CA LEU A 6 37.82 -30.14 12.87
C LEU A 6 37.81 -28.62 13.12
N PHE A 7 38.20 -27.83 12.12
CA PHE A 7 38.08 -26.36 12.20
C PHE A 7 37.83 -25.70 10.84
N LEU A 8 37.06 -26.37 9.97
CA LEU A 8 36.71 -25.79 8.67
C LEU A 8 35.30 -26.22 8.19
N LEU A 9 34.30 -26.19 9.06
CA LEU A 9 32.92 -26.50 8.65
C LEU A 9 31.85 -25.76 9.47
N ILE A 10 32.00 -24.45 9.67
CA ILE A 10 30.88 -23.56 10.01
C ILE A 10 31.09 -22.21 9.30
N LEU A 11 30.97 -22.20 7.97
CA LEU A 11 30.77 -20.96 7.23
C LEU A 11 30.04 -21.17 5.89
N LEU A 12 29.13 -22.15 5.82
CA LEU A 12 28.28 -22.37 4.66
C LEU A 12 26.99 -22.99 5.17
N LEU A 13 26.03 -22.16 5.62
CA LEU A 13 24.58 -22.45 5.70
C LEU A 13 23.84 -21.26 6.32
N SER A 14 23.60 -20.22 5.51
CA SER A 14 22.31 -19.49 5.48
C SER A 14 22.27 -18.60 4.24
N THR A 15 22.01 -19.20 3.07
CA THR A 15 21.62 -18.44 1.88
C THR A 15 20.16 -17.98 2.01
N LYS A 16 19.87 -17.14 3.00
CA LYS A 16 18.87 -16.09 2.80
C LYS A 16 19.68 -14.86 2.45
N SER A 17 19.85 -14.63 1.15
CA SER A 17 20.30 -13.33 0.68
C SER A 17 19.22 -12.35 1.12
N PHE A 18 19.43 -11.64 2.24
CA PHE A 18 18.57 -10.52 2.59
C PHE A 18 18.53 -9.62 1.37
N CYS A 19 17.33 -9.33 0.86
CA CYS A 19 17.17 -8.30 -0.17
C CYS A 19 17.65 -6.99 0.45
N GLN A 20 18.91 -6.63 0.19
CA GLN A 20 19.53 -5.42 0.73
C GLN A 20 18.99 -4.25 -0.06
N LYS A 21 18.09 -3.51 0.58
CA LYS A 21 17.34 -2.44 -0.04
C LYS A 21 17.91 -1.11 0.43
N THR A 22 18.76 -0.45 -0.37
CA THR A 22 19.30 0.88 -0.05
C THR A 22 18.38 1.96 -0.61
N VAL A 23 17.98 2.89 0.24
CA VAL A 23 17.03 3.97 0.00
C VAL A 23 17.74 5.28 0.25
N PHE A 24 17.76 6.18 -0.72
CA PHE A 24 18.27 7.53 -0.50
C PHE A 24 17.13 8.45 -0.07
N ILE A 25 17.32 9.16 1.03
CA ILE A 25 16.36 10.10 1.61
C ILE A 25 17.13 11.33 2.08
N GLU A 26 16.50 12.51 2.15
CA GLU A 26 17.18 13.69 2.70
C GLU A 26 17.55 13.48 4.18
N LYS A 27 16.58 13.03 4.97
CA LYS A 27 16.72 12.76 6.40
C LYS A 27 15.73 11.69 6.84
N TYR A 28 16.14 10.83 7.76
CA TYR A 28 15.24 9.83 8.34
C TYR A 28 14.30 10.49 9.34
N ASP A 29 12.99 10.36 9.10
CA ASP A 29 11.98 10.90 9.99
C ASP A 29 11.78 9.96 11.19
N LEU A 30 12.33 10.36 12.34
CA LEU A 30 12.14 9.62 13.57
C LEU A 30 10.70 9.78 14.06
N PRO A 31 10.06 8.70 14.51
CA PRO A 31 8.70 8.78 15.02
C PRO A 31 8.65 9.74 16.22
N ALA A 32 7.64 10.61 16.23
CA ALA A 32 7.43 11.62 17.29
C ALA A 32 7.27 11.00 18.69
N GLU A 33 6.83 9.74 18.77
CA GLU A 33 6.71 8.96 20.01
C GLU A 33 7.84 7.94 20.15
N ILE A 34 8.81 8.22 21.02
CA ILE A 34 9.97 7.37 21.29
C ILE A 34 9.60 6.04 22.01
N LYS A 35 8.38 5.95 22.59
CA LYS A 35 7.88 4.77 23.34
C LYS A 35 6.59 4.21 22.75
N LYS A 36 6.57 3.98 21.44
CA LYS A 36 5.44 3.32 20.77
C LYS A 36 5.47 1.79 20.98
N PRO A 37 4.35 1.14 21.38
CA PRO A 37 4.25 -0.32 21.38
C PRO A 37 4.54 -0.91 20.00
N GLY A 38 5.26 -2.04 19.93
CA GLY A 38 5.65 -2.65 18.65
C GLY A 38 6.85 -1.98 17.97
N GLN A 39 7.62 -1.17 18.69
CA GLN A 39 8.79 -0.50 18.15
C GLN A 39 9.93 -0.38 19.17
N VAL A 40 11.17 -0.57 18.70
CA VAL A 40 12.40 -0.30 19.42
C VAL A 40 13.30 0.57 18.54
N ILE A 41 13.90 1.61 19.13
CA ILE A 41 14.88 2.47 18.46
C ILE A 41 16.24 2.20 19.08
N VAL A 42 17.24 1.92 18.25
CA VAL A 42 18.61 1.63 18.67
C VAL A 42 19.52 2.68 18.09
N GLU A 43 20.02 3.58 18.93
CA GLU A 43 20.95 4.62 18.54
C GLU A 43 22.38 4.10 18.54
N MET A 44 23.12 4.48 17.50
CA MET A 44 24.53 4.15 17.28
C MET A 44 25.27 5.42 16.86
N PRO A 45 26.58 5.53 17.08
CA PRO A 45 27.30 6.71 16.67
C PRO A 45 27.50 6.74 15.15
N PHE A 46 27.70 7.95 14.62
CA PHE A 46 28.15 8.18 13.26
C PHE A 46 29.42 7.37 12.96
N GLY A 47 29.39 6.55 11.90
CA GLY A 47 30.52 5.72 11.47
C GLY A 47 30.77 4.43 12.27
N TYR A 48 29.98 4.14 13.31
CA TYR A 48 30.18 2.96 14.16
C TYR A 48 28.91 2.12 14.36
N SER A 49 29.07 0.93 14.95
CA SER A 49 28.00 -0.03 15.21
C SER A 49 27.76 -0.33 16.69
N ASN A 50 28.54 0.25 17.61
CA ASN A 50 28.29 0.10 19.03
C ASN A 50 26.96 0.78 19.40
N ILE A 51 26.16 0.13 20.24
CA ILE A 51 24.88 0.67 20.69
C ILE A 51 25.14 1.70 21.78
N LEU A 52 24.64 2.93 21.59
CA LEU A 52 24.65 3.99 22.59
C LEU A 52 23.43 3.86 23.50
N HIS A 53 22.25 3.92 22.89
CA HIS A 53 20.98 3.94 23.59
C HIS A 53 19.95 3.04 22.92
N VAL A 54 19.02 2.54 23.73
CA VAL A 54 17.87 1.75 23.28
C VAL A 54 16.62 2.38 23.88
N TYR A 55 15.65 2.65 23.02
CA TYR A 55 14.34 3.18 23.40
C TYR A 55 13.22 2.26 22.90
N GLY A 56 12.03 2.42 23.47
CA GLY A 56 10.82 1.71 23.03
C GLY A 56 10.54 0.39 23.75
N ASP A 57 9.74 -0.44 23.10
CA ASP A 57 9.09 -1.62 23.64
C ASP A 57 9.99 -2.87 23.58
N THR A 58 11.00 -2.91 24.44
CA THR A 58 11.90 -4.09 24.55
C THR A 58 11.22 -5.32 25.16
N ALA A 59 10.10 -5.15 25.86
CA ALA A 59 9.31 -6.24 26.42
C ALA A 59 8.53 -6.97 25.32
N GLY A 60 7.83 -6.22 24.46
CA GLY A 60 7.14 -6.75 23.29
C GLY A 60 8.08 -7.39 22.27
N LEU A 61 9.32 -6.88 22.15
CA LEU A 61 10.33 -7.48 21.27
C LEU A 61 10.66 -8.93 21.67
N LYS A 62 10.55 -9.31 22.96
CA LYS A 62 10.79 -10.69 23.41
C LYS A 62 9.74 -11.69 22.95
N THR A 63 8.53 -11.22 22.69
CA THR A 63 7.37 -12.06 22.33
C THR A 63 6.89 -11.78 20.90
N CYS A 64 7.67 -11.03 20.14
CA CYS A 64 7.35 -10.70 18.76
C CYS A 64 7.45 -11.91 17.84
N GLY A 65 6.65 -11.90 16.79
CA GLY A 65 6.79 -12.85 15.68
C GLY A 65 7.81 -12.29 14.69
N ASP A 66 7.37 -11.25 13.98
CA ASP A 66 8.10 -10.63 12.87
C ASP A 66 8.77 -9.31 13.24
N ILE A 67 9.95 -9.09 12.64
CA ILE A 67 10.78 -7.91 12.84
C ILE A 67 11.14 -7.27 11.50
N PHE A 68 10.94 -5.96 11.43
CA PHE A 68 11.27 -5.09 10.30
C PHE A 68 12.29 -4.08 10.80
N ILE A 69 13.45 -4.01 10.14
CA ILE A 69 14.54 -3.13 10.55
C ILE A 69 14.77 -2.07 9.49
N ASP A 70 14.62 -0.82 9.87
CA ASP A 70 15.08 0.32 9.09
C ASP A 70 16.44 0.76 9.64
N VAL A 71 17.52 0.50 8.90
CA VAL A 71 18.88 0.94 9.22
C VAL A 71 19.08 2.33 8.64
N ALA A 72 19.18 3.36 9.47
CA ALA A 72 19.43 4.72 9.01
C ALA A 72 20.89 5.11 9.18
N CYS A 73 21.49 5.69 8.15
CA CYS A 73 22.85 6.19 8.15
C CYS A 73 22.97 7.37 7.21
N THR A 74 24.00 8.19 7.36
CA THR A 74 24.27 9.31 6.43
C THR A 74 25.08 8.82 5.25
N ASP A 75 25.00 9.52 4.13
CA ASP A 75 25.78 9.25 2.93
C ASP A 75 27.26 9.61 3.02
N TYR A 76 27.72 10.13 4.17
CA TYR A 76 29.10 10.54 4.39
C TYR A 76 30.04 9.35 4.72
N PRO A 77 31.25 9.30 4.12
CA PRO A 77 31.68 10.14 3.01
C PRO A 77 30.97 9.74 1.72
N ILE A 78 30.60 10.74 0.90
CA ILE A 78 29.79 10.54 -0.31
C ILE A 78 30.41 9.43 -1.18
N ASN A 79 29.57 8.51 -1.66
CA ASN A 79 29.92 7.31 -2.45
C ASN A 79 30.67 6.20 -1.70
N ALA A 80 30.86 6.28 -0.38
CA ALA A 80 31.38 5.16 0.37
C ALA A 80 30.34 4.04 0.48
N SER A 81 30.78 2.79 0.26
CA SER A 81 29.93 1.63 0.55
C SER A 81 29.77 1.46 2.05
N LEU A 82 28.54 1.59 2.54
CA LEU A 82 28.19 1.41 3.95
C LEU A 82 27.69 -0.01 4.26
N VAL A 83 27.76 -0.93 3.29
CA VAL A 83 27.24 -2.29 3.42
C VAL A 83 27.84 -3.01 4.61
N SER A 84 29.17 -2.98 4.77
CA SER A 84 29.85 -3.65 5.88
C SER A 84 29.47 -3.05 7.23
N LEU A 85 29.45 -1.71 7.33
CA LEU A 85 29.08 -1.02 8.56
C LEU A 85 27.64 -1.34 8.96
N ASN A 86 26.71 -1.26 8.01
CA ASN A 86 25.30 -1.50 8.28
C ASN A 86 25.01 -2.97 8.63
N LYS A 87 25.73 -3.93 8.03
CA LYS A 87 25.72 -5.32 8.49
C LYS A 87 26.21 -5.44 9.94
N SER A 88 27.30 -4.76 10.30
CA SER A 88 27.79 -4.73 11.69
C SER A 88 26.80 -4.10 12.66
N ARG A 89 25.99 -3.13 12.23
CA ARG A 89 24.90 -2.53 13.04
C ARG A 89 23.80 -3.55 13.33
N VAL A 90 23.29 -4.23 12.31
CA VAL A 90 22.30 -5.30 12.49
C VAL A 90 22.88 -6.42 13.37
N ALA A 91 24.13 -6.83 13.16
CA ALA A 91 24.79 -7.83 13.99
C ALA A 91 24.94 -7.38 15.46
N SER A 92 25.22 -6.09 15.70
CA SER A 92 25.31 -5.53 17.06
C SER A 92 23.96 -5.53 17.77
N PHE A 93 22.87 -5.30 17.03
CA PHE A 93 21.50 -5.47 17.52
C PHE A 93 21.20 -6.92 17.88
N LEU A 94 21.44 -7.88 16.97
CA LEU A 94 21.22 -9.30 17.24
C LEU A 94 22.06 -9.79 18.44
N LYS A 95 23.29 -9.29 18.58
CA LYS A 95 24.14 -9.58 19.75
C LYS A 95 23.56 -9.01 21.04
N ARG A 96 22.96 -7.81 21.00
CA ARG A 96 22.33 -7.18 22.17
C ARG A 96 21.02 -7.84 22.56
N PHE A 97 20.29 -8.37 21.59
CA PHE A 97 19.02 -9.07 21.77
C PHE A 97 19.14 -10.52 21.26
N PRO A 98 19.89 -11.39 21.97
CA PRO A 98 20.22 -12.74 21.48
C PRO A 98 19.01 -13.69 21.40
N PHE A 99 17.85 -13.28 21.91
CA PHE A 99 16.59 -13.98 21.77
C PHE A 99 15.88 -13.68 20.43
N VAL A 100 16.36 -12.69 19.67
CA VAL A 100 15.89 -12.43 18.31
C VAL A 100 16.66 -13.33 17.36
N GLU A 101 15.96 -14.25 16.70
CA GLU A 101 16.55 -15.12 15.70
C GLU A 101 16.63 -14.42 14.34
N GLU A 102 17.67 -14.69 13.55
CA GLU A 102 17.81 -14.11 12.20
C GLU A 102 16.62 -14.49 11.28
N GLY A 103 15.99 -15.64 11.54
CA GLY A 103 14.78 -16.08 10.86
C GLY A 103 13.55 -15.19 11.08
N GLN A 104 13.53 -14.38 12.15
CA GLN A 104 12.44 -13.43 12.47
C GLN A 104 12.59 -12.09 11.74
N LEU A 105 13.73 -11.84 11.09
CA LEU A 105 13.95 -10.62 10.33
C LEU A 105 13.24 -10.71 8.97
N SER A 106 11.98 -10.29 8.94
CA SER A 106 11.13 -10.34 7.74
C SER A 106 11.60 -9.34 6.68
N GLN A 107 12.15 -8.19 7.09
CA GLN A 107 12.69 -7.18 6.18
C GLN A 107 13.78 -6.33 6.85
N VAL A 108 14.81 -5.97 6.07
CA VAL A 108 15.84 -5.00 6.46
C VAL A 108 16.02 -3.97 5.35
N ASN A 109 15.67 -2.72 5.63
CA ASN A 109 15.87 -1.57 4.74
C ASN A 109 17.08 -0.77 5.20
N PHE A 110 17.86 -0.24 4.26
CA PHE A 110 19.00 0.64 4.52
C PHE A 110 18.69 2.04 3.99
N PHE A 111 18.44 2.99 4.86
CA PHE A 111 18.23 4.39 4.51
C PHE A 111 19.54 5.16 4.60
N GLN A 112 19.97 5.71 3.47
CA GLN A 112 21.12 6.58 3.32
C GLN A 112 20.63 8.04 3.24
N GLN A 113 21.02 8.84 4.23
CA GLN A 113 20.55 10.21 4.42
C GLN A 113 21.49 11.19 3.73
N THR A 114 20.98 11.95 2.76
CA THR A 114 21.76 12.78 1.83
C THR A 114 22.00 14.22 2.29
N ASP A 115 21.26 14.73 3.29
CA ASP A 115 21.61 16.01 3.96
C ASP A 115 22.83 15.86 4.90
N GLY A 116 23.45 14.67 4.92
CA GLY A 116 24.65 14.34 5.67
C GLY A 116 25.96 14.56 4.92
N ALA A 117 25.94 15.09 3.70
CA ALA A 117 27.11 15.22 2.82
C ALA A 117 28.34 15.94 3.43
N LEU A 118 28.15 16.71 4.51
CA LEU A 118 29.20 17.34 5.31
C LEU A 118 29.36 16.64 6.65
N ARG A 119 30.59 16.37 7.09
CA ARG A 119 30.89 15.64 8.33
C ARG A 119 30.18 16.23 9.56
N GLU A 120 30.17 17.55 9.69
CA GLU A 120 29.56 18.25 10.83
C GLU A 120 28.04 18.03 10.86
N LYS A 121 27.37 18.12 9.71
CA LYS A 121 25.96 17.77 9.58
C LYS A 121 25.74 16.29 9.87
N ALA A 122 26.55 15.42 9.26
CA ALA A 122 26.46 13.98 9.45
C ALA A 122 26.49 13.59 10.93
N LEU A 123 27.36 14.20 11.74
CA LEU A 123 27.46 13.93 13.18
C LEU A 123 26.16 14.20 13.97
N THR A 124 25.30 15.09 13.46
CA THR A 124 24.04 15.48 14.13
C THR A 124 22.83 14.68 13.67
N MET A 125 22.96 13.87 12.62
CA MET A 125 21.87 13.07 12.07
C MET A 125 21.73 11.75 12.83
N PHE A 126 20.58 11.09 12.68
CA PHE A 126 20.33 9.81 13.32
C PHE A 126 21.15 8.70 12.63
N HIS A 127 21.88 7.91 13.43
CA HIS A 127 22.47 6.65 12.98
C HIS A 127 22.00 5.53 13.89
N GLY A 128 21.60 4.41 13.29
CA GLY A 128 21.13 3.29 14.07
C GLY A 128 20.02 2.52 13.39
N LEU A 129 19.16 1.92 14.20
CA LEU A 129 18.10 1.04 13.75
C LEU A 129 16.76 1.52 14.31
N VAL A 130 15.75 1.58 13.44
CA VAL A 130 14.34 1.62 13.86
C VAL A 130 13.75 0.25 13.62
N VAL A 131 13.54 -0.49 14.70
CA VAL A 131 13.04 -1.86 14.71
C VAL A 131 11.54 -1.82 14.95
N LYS A 132 10.75 -2.18 13.94
CA LYS A 132 9.29 -2.32 14.04
C LYS A 132 8.97 -3.80 14.12
N PHE A 133 8.07 -4.20 15.00
CA PHE A 133 7.72 -5.61 15.15
C PHE A 133 6.24 -5.78 15.48
N ARG A 134 5.73 -6.97 15.21
CA ARG A 134 4.35 -7.34 15.49
C ARG A 134 4.31 -8.45 16.55
N PRO A 135 3.33 -8.45 17.46
CA PRO A 135 3.18 -9.54 18.41
C PRO A 135 2.92 -10.84 17.66
N LYS A 136 3.47 -11.95 18.14
CA LYS A 136 3.18 -13.27 17.58
C LYS A 136 1.67 -13.54 17.69
N GLN A 137 1.06 -13.96 16.59
CA GLN A 137 -0.38 -14.21 16.57
C GLN A 137 -0.74 -15.47 17.37
N SER A 138 -1.85 -15.38 18.11
CA SER A 138 -2.33 -16.48 18.95
C SER A 138 -3.85 -16.41 19.12
N SER A 139 -4.46 -17.53 19.51
CA SER A 139 -5.89 -17.59 19.84
C SER A 139 -6.30 -16.66 20.99
N ALA A 140 -5.39 -16.34 21.91
CA ALA A 140 -5.63 -15.36 22.97
C ALA A 140 -5.69 -13.93 22.39
N ASN A 141 -4.76 -13.58 21.49
CA ASN A 141 -4.73 -12.27 20.85
C ASN A 141 -5.96 -12.04 19.97
N ALA A 142 -6.41 -13.06 19.24
CA ALA A 142 -7.62 -12.99 18.41
C ALA A 142 -8.86 -12.56 19.20
N LYS A 143 -9.02 -13.06 20.44
CA LYS A 143 -10.13 -12.62 21.32
C LYS A 143 -10.03 -11.14 21.67
N THR A 144 -8.83 -10.66 22.00
CA THR A 144 -8.60 -9.24 22.29
C THR A 144 -8.82 -8.37 21.05
N GLU A 145 -8.43 -8.84 19.87
CA GLU A 145 -8.59 -8.13 18.60
C GLU A 145 -10.05 -8.03 18.18
N VAL A 146 -10.86 -9.07 18.40
CA VAL A 146 -12.31 -9.00 18.17
C VAL A 146 -12.97 -7.94 19.07
N VAL A 147 -12.58 -7.84 20.35
CA VAL A 147 -13.07 -6.79 21.24
C VAL A 147 -12.67 -5.40 20.73
N LYS A 148 -11.41 -5.20 20.34
CA LYS A 148 -10.94 -3.93 19.75
C LYS A 148 -11.66 -3.58 18.45
N LEU A 149 -11.94 -4.58 17.61
CA LEU A 149 -12.71 -4.40 16.38
C LEU A 149 -14.12 -3.91 16.70
N GLU A 150 -14.81 -4.52 17.67
CA GLU A 150 -16.13 -4.08 18.11
C GLU A 150 -16.12 -2.64 18.64
N GLU A 151 -15.10 -2.28 19.42
CA GLU A 151 -14.92 -0.92 19.90
C GLU A 151 -14.74 0.08 18.75
N ILE A 152 -13.93 -0.24 17.72
CA ILE A 152 -13.74 0.63 16.55
C ILE A 152 -15.05 0.77 15.77
N VAL A 153 -15.76 -0.32 15.50
CA VAL A 153 -17.03 -0.31 14.77
C VAL A 153 -18.09 0.48 15.53
N LYS A 154 -18.17 0.30 16.85
CA LYS A 154 -19.10 1.02 17.73
C LYS A 154 -18.76 2.51 17.82
N THR A 155 -17.48 2.87 17.97
CA THR A 155 -17.06 4.28 18.06
C THR A 155 -17.21 5.00 16.72
N GLY A 156 -17.02 4.31 15.60
CA GLY A 156 -17.29 4.83 14.26
C GLY A 156 -18.79 4.99 13.95
N THR A 157 -19.68 4.32 14.71
CA THR A 157 -21.15 4.37 14.52
C THR A 157 -21.88 4.93 15.74
N SER A 158 -22.39 6.16 15.73
CA SER A 158 -23.36 6.62 16.77
C SER A 158 -24.73 7.02 16.18
N ILE A 159 -25.82 6.63 16.86
CA ILE A 159 -27.27 6.70 16.49
C ILE A 159 -27.91 8.11 16.78
N PRO A 160 -29.22 8.36 16.48
CA PRO A 160 -29.85 8.81 15.22
C PRO A 160 -30.06 10.34 15.12
N ALA A 161 -30.34 10.79 13.89
CA ALA A 161 -30.54 12.18 13.49
C ALA A 161 -31.64 12.93 14.27
N VAL A 162 -31.28 14.09 14.83
CA VAL A 162 -32.23 15.17 15.15
C VAL A 162 -32.50 15.95 13.85
N LYS A 163 -33.78 16.28 13.62
CA LYS A 163 -34.32 16.92 12.39
C LYS A 163 -33.48 18.13 11.93
N PRO A 164 -33.30 18.35 10.61
CA PRO A 164 -32.51 19.45 10.11
C PRO A 164 -33.22 20.80 10.36
N ALA A 165 -32.52 21.73 10.98
CA ALA A 165 -32.88 23.14 10.97
C ALA A 165 -32.47 23.78 9.63
N THR A 166 -33.36 24.62 9.12
CA THR A 166 -33.33 25.30 7.82
C THR A 166 -32.03 26.05 7.57
N VAL A 167 -31.45 25.84 6.39
CA VAL A 167 -30.24 26.50 5.88
C VAL A 167 -30.57 27.91 5.37
N THR A 168 -29.74 28.90 5.70
CA THR A 168 -29.59 30.12 4.90
C THR A 168 -28.19 30.14 4.28
N LYS A 169 -28.10 29.87 2.96
CA LYS A 169 -26.86 29.97 2.17
C LYS A 169 -26.58 31.45 1.88
N LYS A 170 -25.35 31.90 2.14
CA LYS A 170 -24.80 33.19 1.68
C LYS A 170 -24.20 33.05 0.27
N LYS A 171 -24.27 34.19 -0.44
CA LYS A 171 -23.91 34.51 -1.83
C LYS A 171 -22.58 33.92 -2.33
N ASP A 172 -22.59 33.54 -3.61
CA ASP A 172 -21.54 32.87 -4.37
C ASP A 172 -20.20 33.65 -4.42
N SER A 173 -19.09 32.90 -4.47
CA SER A 173 -17.72 33.42 -4.53
C SER A 173 -17.18 33.49 -5.98
N ALA A 174 -16.14 34.30 -6.19
CA ALA A 174 -15.56 34.67 -7.49
C ALA A 174 -15.07 33.50 -8.40
N ASN A 175 -15.01 32.26 -7.91
CA ASN A 175 -14.57 31.11 -8.70
C ASN A 175 -15.58 30.68 -9.78
N THR A 176 -16.88 30.90 -9.57
CA THR A 176 -17.94 30.40 -10.46
C THR A 176 -18.08 31.22 -11.76
N ASP A 177 -17.52 32.43 -11.80
CA ASP A 177 -17.55 33.29 -13.00
C ASP A 177 -16.39 32.99 -13.96
N LEU A 178 -15.24 32.57 -13.44
CA LEU A 178 -14.11 32.08 -14.23
C LEU A 178 -14.45 30.77 -14.95
N GLU A 179 -15.18 29.86 -14.28
CA GLU A 179 -15.65 28.60 -14.88
C GLU A 179 -16.56 28.83 -16.09
N ARG A 180 -17.40 29.88 -16.05
CA ARG A 180 -18.25 30.29 -17.19
C ARG A 180 -17.46 30.84 -18.37
N ILE A 181 -16.32 31.50 -18.13
CA ILE A 181 -15.47 32.08 -19.19
C ILE A 181 -14.73 30.97 -19.97
N TYR A 182 -14.31 29.90 -19.31
CA TYR A 182 -13.59 28.78 -19.95
C TYR A 182 -14.50 27.82 -20.71
N ALA A 183 -15.79 27.75 -20.35
CA ALA A 183 -16.78 26.92 -21.05
C ALA A 183 -17.06 27.39 -22.50
N ASN A 184 -16.79 28.66 -22.83
CA ASN A 184 -17.21 29.29 -24.09
C ASN A 184 -16.13 29.36 -25.19
N ARG A 185 -14.97 28.69 -25.05
CA ARG A 185 -13.87 28.75 -26.04
C ARG A 185 -13.82 27.53 -26.98
N PRO A 186 -13.44 27.72 -28.27
CA PRO A 186 -13.49 26.67 -29.28
C PRO A 186 -12.54 25.51 -28.96
N ARG A 187 -13.08 24.29 -29.00
CA ARG A 187 -12.39 23.04 -28.70
C ARG A 187 -11.97 22.33 -30.00
N ARG A 188 -10.79 21.70 -30.02
CA ARG A 188 -10.33 20.85 -31.15
C ARG A 188 -10.14 19.41 -30.69
N PHE A 189 -10.55 18.45 -31.52
CA PHE A 189 -10.45 17.02 -31.25
C PHE A 189 -9.47 16.37 -32.23
N VAL A 190 -8.42 15.71 -31.72
CA VAL A 190 -7.38 15.04 -32.53
C VAL A 190 -6.98 13.74 -31.85
N ASN A 191 -6.90 12.63 -32.60
CA ASN A 191 -6.53 11.29 -32.13
C ASN A 191 -7.27 10.81 -30.86
N GLY A 192 -8.57 11.08 -30.77
CA GLY A 192 -9.39 10.64 -29.63
C GLY A 192 -9.37 11.57 -28.42
N LYS A 193 -8.79 12.78 -28.51
CA LYS A 193 -8.62 13.70 -27.37
C LYS A 193 -8.96 15.17 -27.70
N TRP A 194 -9.42 15.93 -26.71
CA TRP A 194 -9.87 17.32 -26.81
C TRP A 194 -8.83 18.35 -26.31
N TYR A 195 -8.72 19.49 -27.01
CA TYR A 195 -7.83 20.63 -26.70
C TYR A 195 -8.59 21.97 -26.72
N ILE A 196 -8.12 23.01 -26.00
CA ILE A 196 -8.73 24.37 -25.99
C ILE A 196 -7.68 25.44 -26.33
N GLN A 197 -8.02 26.36 -27.23
CA GLN A 197 -7.15 27.48 -27.64
C GLN A 197 -7.26 28.67 -26.68
N VAL A 198 -6.15 29.11 -26.10
CA VAL A 198 -6.07 30.33 -25.28
C VAL A 198 -5.43 31.49 -26.06
N GLY A 199 -6.21 32.08 -26.97
CA GLY A 199 -5.87 33.35 -27.65
C GLY A 199 -5.01 33.23 -28.91
N ARG A 200 -4.54 34.38 -29.41
CA ARG A 200 -3.68 34.49 -30.60
C ARG A 200 -2.22 34.31 -30.19
N GLY A 201 -1.65 33.14 -30.47
CA GLY A 201 -0.19 32.96 -30.54
C GLY A 201 0.54 32.60 -29.24
N GLY A 202 -0.15 32.15 -28.18
CA GLY A 202 0.49 31.60 -26.99
C GLY A 202 -0.16 30.27 -26.58
N ILE A 203 0.67 29.25 -26.34
CA ILE A 203 0.30 28.06 -25.55
C ILE A 203 1.07 28.21 -24.24
N ALA A 204 0.37 28.44 -23.13
CA ALA A 204 0.99 28.56 -21.82
C ALA A 204 0.86 27.24 -21.04
N SER A 205 2.01 26.77 -20.52
CA SER A 205 2.10 25.91 -19.34
C SER A 205 1.68 26.73 -18.13
N LEU A 206 0.70 26.27 -17.34
CA LEU A 206 0.32 26.92 -16.10
C LEU A 206 1.13 26.35 -14.94
N ASP A 207 2.32 26.90 -14.73
CA ASP A 207 3.00 26.90 -13.43
C ASP A 207 3.17 28.37 -13.02
N TYR A 208 2.10 28.92 -12.48
CA TYR A 208 2.03 29.60 -11.19
C TYR A 208 0.53 29.82 -10.94
N ASP A 209 -0.01 29.13 -9.93
CA ASP A 209 -1.41 29.18 -9.48
C ASP A 209 -2.52 28.50 -10.30
N THR A 210 -2.26 27.34 -10.93
CA THR A 210 -3.35 26.36 -11.11
C THR A 210 -3.25 25.24 -10.08
N PRO A 211 -4.14 25.21 -9.07
CA PRO A 211 -4.30 24.00 -8.28
C PRO A 211 -4.70 22.86 -9.23
N LYS A 212 -4.13 21.67 -9.01
CA LYS A 212 -4.60 20.42 -9.60
C LYS A 212 -6.14 20.44 -9.63
N LYS A 213 -6.76 20.32 -10.80
CA LYS A 213 -8.23 20.19 -10.88
C LYS A 213 -8.68 18.87 -10.24
N SER A 214 -7.80 17.86 -10.25
CA SER A 214 -7.95 16.62 -9.50
C SER A 214 -6.60 16.20 -8.91
N PRO A 215 -6.55 15.67 -7.67
CA PRO A 215 -5.34 15.04 -7.11
C PRO A 215 -4.72 13.98 -8.03
N LEU A 216 -5.53 13.38 -8.90
CA LEU A 216 -5.22 12.32 -9.86
C LEU A 216 -4.50 12.78 -11.14
N ASP A 217 -4.41 14.08 -11.41
CA ASP A 217 -3.68 14.56 -12.59
C ASP A 217 -2.18 14.21 -12.48
N SER A 218 -1.60 13.73 -13.57
CA SER A 218 -0.19 13.31 -13.62
C SER A 218 0.62 14.25 -14.50
N PHE A 219 1.92 14.37 -14.22
CA PHE A 219 2.87 15.00 -15.13
C PHE A 219 3.84 13.92 -15.59
N ILE A 220 4.09 13.87 -16.89
CA ILE A 220 5.18 13.06 -17.44
C ILE A 220 6.31 13.97 -17.88
N VAL A 221 7.54 13.51 -17.70
CA VAL A 221 8.74 14.18 -18.18
C VAL A 221 9.27 13.37 -19.36
N ARG A 222 9.53 14.04 -20.47
CA ARG A 222 10.01 13.43 -21.72
C ARG A 222 11.14 14.24 -22.32
N ASP A 223 12.07 13.56 -22.96
CA ASP A 223 13.00 14.24 -23.86
C ASP A 223 12.20 14.90 -25.00
N PRO A 224 12.57 16.10 -25.47
CA PRO A 224 11.85 16.77 -26.56
C PRO A 224 11.75 15.93 -27.84
N LYS A 225 12.77 15.11 -28.14
CA LYS A 225 12.77 14.24 -29.32
C LYS A 225 11.82 13.07 -29.14
N ASP A 226 11.86 12.42 -27.98
CA ASP A 226 10.94 11.33 -27.64
C ASP A 226 9.49 11.83 -27.65
N ALA A 227 9.23 13.03 -27.14
CA ALA A 227 7.90 13.64 -27.19
C ALA A 227 7.43 13.97 -28.61
N LEU A 228 8.34 14.32 -29.54
CA LEU A 228 8.00 14.50 -30.95
C LEU A 228 7.70 13.16 -31.63
N ASP A 229 8.51 12.14 -31.36
CA ASP A 229 8.38 10.79 -31.93
C ASP A 229 7.11 10.09 -31.41
N GLU A 230 6.73 10.33 -30.14
CA GLU A 230 5.47 9.92 -29.53
C GLU A 230 4.26 10.77 -29.96
N GLY A 231 4.48 11.85 -30.73
CA GLY A 231 3.43 12.76 -31.20
C GLY A 231 2.78 13.61 -30.11
N LEU A 232 3.43 13.76 -28.96
CA LEU A 232 2.99 14.59 -27.84
C LEU A 232 3.22 16.08 -28.09
N ILE A 233 4.19 16.41 -28.95
CA ILE A 233 4.45 17.76 -29.47
C ILE A 233 4.63 17.70 -31.00
N ASN A 234 4.44 18.82 -31.69
CA ASN A 234 4.63 18.91 -33.14
C ASN A 234 6.03 19.41 -33.53
N LYS A 235 6.36 19.35 -34.83
CA LYS A 235 7.69 19.75 -35.35
C LYS A 235 8.06 21.22 -35.12
N SER A 236 7.07 22.11 -34.95
CA SER A 236 7.30 23.51 -34.61
C SER A 236 7.66 23.66 -33.14
N GLU A 237 6.92 22.98 -32.26
CA GLU A 237 7.16 22.95 -30.81
C GLU A 237 8.49 22.25 -30.47
N TYR A 238 8.83 21.17 -31.16
CA TYR A 238 10.14 20.53 -31.02
C TYR A 238 11.30 21.49 -31.33
N LYS A 239 11.18 22.34 -32.36
CA LYS A 239 12.24 23.32 -32.68
C LYS A 239 12.48 24.33 -31.55
N GLU A 240 11.46 24.60 -30.75
CA GLU A 240 11.50 25.49 -29.59
C GLU A 240 12.14 24.80 -28.38
N PHE A 241 11.83 23.53 -28.15
CA PHE A 241 12.31 22.77 -26.97
C PHE A 241 13.53 21.88 -27.22
N LYS A 242 14.05 21.78 -28.45
CA LYS A 242 15.20 20.90 -28.81
C LYS A 242 16.48 21.12 -28.01
N GLY A 243 16.63 22.26 -27.34
CA GLY A 243 17.77 22.58 -26.48
C GLY A 243 17.56 22.25 -25.00
N SER A 244 16.35 21.86 -24.61
CA SER A 244 15.99 21.49 -23.23
C SER A 244 16.36 20.03 -22.97
N THR A 245 16.84 19.73 -21.76
CA THR A 245 17.17 18.36 -21.33
C THR A 245 15.92 17.51 -21.09
N ALA A 246 14.77 18.14 -20.86
CA ALA A 246 13.46 17.50 -20.83
C ALA A 246 12.34 18.54 -20.96
N ILE A 247 11.14 18.07 -21.33
CA ILE A 247 9.89 18.81 -21.25
C ILE A 247 8.90 18.08 -20.35
N ARG A 248 8.15 18.86 -19.56
CA ARG A 248 7.12 18.38 -18.65
C ARG A 248 5.75 18.52 -19.32
N ILE A 249 5.02 17.42 -19.41
CA ILE A 249 3.74 17.34 -20.10
C ILE A 249 2.66 16.98 -19.07
N TYR A 250 1.64 17.83 -18.95
CA TYR A 250 0.51 17.63 -18.05
C TYR A 250 -0.50 16.65 -18.66
N TYR A 251 -0.88 15.65 -17.87
CA TYR A 251 -1.79 14.58 -18.24
C TYR A 251 -3.04 14.62 -17.34
N PRO A 252 -4.13 15.29 -17.78
CA PRO A 252 -5.36 15.34 -17.01
C PRO A 252 -6.11 13.99 -17.08
N HIS A 253 -6.52 13.47 -15.92
CA HIS A 253 -7.40 12.30 -15.85
C HIS A 253 -8.86 12.74 -15.92
N TRP A 254 -9.58 12.41 -17.00
CA TRP A 254 -11.02 12.69 -17.09
C TRP A 254 -11.88 11.51 -16.63
N VAL A 255 -12.86 11.86 -15.79
CA VAL A 255 -14.03 11.07 -15.35
C VAL A 255 -14.93 10.77 -16.57
N SER A 256 -15.60 9.61 -16.60
CA SER A 256 -16.46 9.23 -17.75
C SER A 256 -17.60 10.22 -18.00
N GLU A 257 -18.07 10.27 -19.25
CA GLU A 257 -19.16 11.12 -19.77
C GLU A 257 -20.52 11.01 -19.06
N ASP A 258 -20.68 10.08 -18.11
CA ASP A 258 -21.95 9.80 -17.44
C ASP A 258 -22.44 10.92 -16.49
N VAL A 259 -21.63 11.97 -16.30
CA VAL A 259 -21.95 13.11 -15.43
C VAL A 259 -22.63 14.28 -16.20
N LEU A 260 -22.70 14.23 -17.53
CA LEU A 260 -23.21 15.38 -18.33
C LEU A 260 -24.61 15.23 -18.95
N ILE A 261 -25.36 14.17 -18.63
CA ILE A 261 -26.77 14.09 -19.01
C ILE A 261 -27.62 14.29 -17.75
N PRO A 262 -28.49 15.32 -17.68
CA PRO A 262 -29.47 15.42 -16.60
C PRO A 262 -30.40 14.21 -16.69
N ARG A 263 -30.18 13.17 -15.86
CA ARG A 263 -31.15 12.10 -15.71
C ARG A 263 -32.39 12.68 -15.04
N LYS A 264 -33.53 12.54 -15.72
CA LYS A 264 -34.87 12.83 -15.19
C LYS A 264 -34.99 12.27 -13.77
N THR A 265 -35.46 13.13 -12.88
CA THR A 265 -35.70 12.86 -11.47
C THR A 265 -36.51 11.59 -11.29
N VAL A 266 -35.90 10.55 -10.72
CA VAL A 266 -36.64 9.43 -10.13
C VAL A 266 -36.67 9.70 -8.63
N THR A 267 -37.87 9.87 -8.10
CA THR A 267 -38.11 10.07 -6.67
C THR A 267 -37.78 8.77 -5.94
N VAL A 268 -36.57 8.68 -5.37
CA VAL A 268 -36.24 7.66 -4.37
C VAL A 268 -36.50 8.30 -3.00
N THR A 269 -37.38 7.70 -2.23
CA THR A 269 -37.63 8.06 -0.83
C THR A 269 -36.33 7.95 -0.04
N GLU A 270 -35.80 9.09 0.40
CA GLU A 270 -34.59 9.17 1.21
C GLU A 270 -34.74 8.34 2.48
N LYS A 271 -34.03 7.21 2.56
CA LYS A 271 -33.71 6.60 3.85
C LYS A 271 -32.51 7.33 4.45
N SER A 272 -32.62 7.61 5.75
CA SER A 272 -31.67 8.31 6.60
C SER A 272 -30.23 7.82 6.39
N VAL A 273 -29.38 8.67 5.82
CA VAL A 273 -27.94 8.43 5.72
C VAL A 273 -27.34 8.51 7.11
N THR A 274 -26.83 7.38 7.61
CA THR A 274 -26.10 7.33 8.87
C THR A 274 -24.70 7.87 8.62
N THR A 275 -24.38 9.05 9.14
CA THR A 275 -23.06 9.68 8.93
C THR A 275 -22.02 9.04 9.84
N THR A 276 -21.00 8.38 9.27
CA THR A 276 -19.86 7.83 10.01
C THR A 276 -18.97 8.96 10.53
N LYS A 277 -18.68 9.00 11.84
CA LYS A 277 -17.71 9.95 12.41
C LYS A 277 -16.29 9.39 12.26
N ILE A 278 -15.69 9.67 11.11
CA ILE A 278 -14.35 9.20 10.71
C ILE A 278 -13.24 9.70 11.67
N ASN A 279 -13.42 10.86 12.32
CA ASN A 279 -12.40 11.52 13.16
C ASN A 279 -11.98 10.74 14.42
N ARG A 280 -12.64 9.63 14.76
CA ARG A 280 -12.32 8.79 15.93
C ARG A 280 -11.66 7.47 15.55
N ILE A 281 -11.41 7.23 14.26
CA ILE A 281 -10.73 6.04 13.76
C ILE A 281 -9.26 6.42 13.52
N PRO A 282 -8.28 5.73 14.15
CA PRO A 282 -6.87 6.08 14.02
C PRO A 282 -6.31 5.98 12.59
N ASP A 283 -6.92 5.14 11.75
CA ASP A 283 -6.55 4.93 10.35
C ASP A 283 -7.82 4.81 9.49
N THR A 284 -7.83 5.48 8.34
CA THR A 284 -8.99 5.58 7.43
C THR A 284 -8.63 5.21 5.99
N SER A 285 -7.42 4.67 5.78
CA SER A 285 -6.87 4.32 4.47
C SER A 285 -7.80 3.40 3.67
N ILE A 286 -8.36 2.37 4.29
CA ILE A 286 -9.22 1.39 3.63
C ILE A 286 -10.58 1.98 3.30
N LEU A 287 -11.16 2.78 4.20
CA LEU A 287 -12.39 3.52 3.89
C LEU A 287 -12.21 4.40 2.66
N LYS A 288 -11.12 5.16 2.60
CA LYS A 288 -10.80 6.02 1.45
C LYS A 288 -10.64 5.23 0.15
N ILE A 289 -9.95 4.08 0.19
CA ILE A 289 -9.78 3.22 -0.99
C ILE A 289 -11.14 2.68 -1.44
N LEU A 290 -11.93 2.15 -0.51
CA LEU A 290 -13.21 1.51 -0.81
C LEU A 290 -14.28 2.51 -1.27
N ASP A 291 -14.22 3.77 -0.80
CA ASP A 291 -15.19 4.81 -1.17
C ASP A 291 -14.95 5.39 -2.57
N ARG A 292 -13.70 5.43 -3.06
CA ARG A 292 -13.39 6.07 -4.36
C ARG A 292 -13.55 5.16 -5.58
N THR A 293 -13.88 3.89 -5.37
CA THR A 293 -13.93 2.85 -6.41
C THR A 293 -15.25 2.09 -6.36
N GLN A 294 -15.72 1.63 -7.52
CA GLN A 294 -16.96 0.86 -7.61
C GLN A 294 -16.67 -0.64 -7.58
N TRP A 295 -17.10 -1.30 -6.52
CA TRP A 295 -16.89 -2.73 -6.25
C TRP A 295 -18.11 -3.61 -6.56
N GLN A 296 -18.91 -3.21 -7.55
CA GLN A 296 -20.12 -3.93 -7.93
C GLN A 296 -19.79 -5.23 -8.65
N LYS A 297 -20.64 -6.25 -8.49
CA LYS A 297 -20.48 -7.59 -9.09
C LYS A 297 -19.16 -8.29 -8.72
N ALA A 298 -18.64 -7.98 -7.53
CA ALA A 298 -17.45 -8.60 -6.99
C ALA A 298 -17.76 -9.57 -5.84
N SER A 299 -16.91 -10.58 -5.70
CA SER A 299 -16.73 -11.26 -4.41
C SER A 299 -15.68 -10.51 -3.59
N ILE A 300 -16.01 -10.20 -2.33
CA ILE A 300 -15.11 -9.52 -1.40
C ILE A 300 -14.39 -10.57 -0.56
N VAL A 301 -13.09 -10.71 -0.76
CA VAL A 301 -12.21 -11.68 -0.12
C VAL A 301 -11.31 -10.92 0.85
N VAL A 302 -11.36 -11.22 2.14
CA VAL A 302 -10.69 -10.42 3.17
C VAL A 302 -9.87 -11.31 4.07
N ASP A 303 -8.61 -10.93 4.21
CA ASP A 303 -7.71 -11.43 5.25
C ASP A 303 -8.21 -10.94 6.62
N VAL A 304 -8.50 -11.89 7.51
CA VAL A 304 -8.95 -11.60 8.87
C VAL A 304 -8.01 -12.18 9.93
N THR A 305 -6.74 -12.37 9.57
CA THR A 305 -5.67 -12.67 10.53
C THR A 305 -5.48 -11.52 11.52
N GLY A 306 -4.77 -11.78 12.62
CA GLY A 306 -4.76 -10.84 13.73
C GLY A 306 -4.15 -9.47 13.42
N SER A 307 -3.20 -9.39 12.48
CA SER A 307 -2.66 -8.10 12.02
C SER A 307 -3.71 -7.22 11.32
N MET A 308 -4.79 -7.83 10.84
CA MET A 308 -5.80 -7.17 10.01
C MET A 308 -6.94 -6.50 10.79
N TYR A 309 -7.03 -6.65 12.11
CA TYR A 309 -8.22 -6.22 12.89
C TYR A 309 -8.61 -4.74 12.70
N LYS A 310 -7.64 -3.84 12.52
CA LYS A 310 -7.91 -2.40 12.28
C LYS A 310 -8.49 -2.15 10.88
N TYR A 311 -8.06 -2.94 9.91
CA TYR A 311 -8.49 -2.84 8.53
C TYR A 311 -9.84 -3.55 8.32
N THR A 312 -10.05 -4.71 8.94
CA THR A 312 -11.33 -5.42 8.92
C THR A 312 -12.43 -4.61 9.59
N ALA A 313 -12.13 -3.87 10.66
CA ALA A 313 -13.06 -2.90 11.24
C ALA A 313 -13.47 -1.81 10.24
N GLN A 314 -12.54 -1.31 9.41
CA GLN A 314 -12.85 -0.36 8.35
C GLN A 314 -13.70 -0.98 7.23
N VAL A 315 -13.47 -2.24 6.87
CA VAL A 315 -14.33 -2.97 5.93
C VAL A 315 -15.77 -3.05 6.46
N LEU A 316 -15.97 -3.42 7.74
CA LEU A 316 -17.29 -3.43 8.35
C LEU A 316 -17.95 -2.05 8.36
N LEU A 317 -17.19 -1.00 8.68
CA LEU A 317 -17.70 0.37 8.62
C LEU A 317 -18.13 0.76 7.21
N TRP A 318 -17.33 0.44 6.19
CA TRP A 318 -17.70 0.66 4.78
C TRP A 318 -19.00 -0.06 4.41
N ILE A 319 -19.15 -1.33 4.79
CA ILE A 319 -20.38 -2.10 4.52
C ILE A 319 -21.60 -1.45 5.19
N LYS A 320 -21.41 -0.88 6.37
CA LYS A 320 -22.49 -0.26 7.15
C LYS A 320 -22.91 1.11 6.64
N SER A 321 -21.98 1.91 6.11
CA SER A 321 -22.24 3.32 5.79
C SER A 321 -22.21 3.66 4.30
N ASN A 322 -21.61 2.81 3.46
CA ASN A 322 -21.50 3.06 2.02
C ASN A 322 -22.62 2.34 1.24
N PRO A 323 -23.33 3.00 0.30
CA PRO A 323 -24.36 2.37 -0.50
C PRO A 323 -23.89 1.14 -1.28
N ILE A 324 -22.69 1.19 -1.89
CA ILE A 324 -22.08 0.07 -2.61
C ILE A 324 -21.72 -1.04 -1.64
N GLY A 325 -21.11 -0.69 -0.50
CA GLY A 325 -20.78 -1.65 0.56
C GLY A 325 -22.00 -2.38 1.09
N SER A 326 -23.11 -1.67 1.31
CA SER A 326 -24.37 -2.23 1.78
C SER A 326 -25.04 -3.19 0.79
N LEU A 327 -24.67 -3.11 -0.49
CA LEU A 327 -25.15 -3.99 -1.56
C LEU A 327 -24.21 -5.17 -1.82
N ALA A 328 -23.00 -5.18 -1.26
CA ALA A 328 -22.09 -6.32 -1.34
C ALA A 328 -22.67 -7.49 -0.55
N LYS A 329 -22.72 -8.68 -1.17
CA LYS A 329 -23.32 -9.87 -0.57
C LYS A 329 -22.40 -11.08 -0.54
N ASN A 330 -21.41 -11.14 -1.42
CA ASN A 330 -20.60 -12.34 -1.61
C ASN A 330 -19.26 -12.16 -0.88
N PHE A 331 -19.14 -12.75 0.31
CA PHE A 331 -17.97 -12.58 1.17
C PHE A 331 -17.21 -13.89 1.35
N VAL A 332 -15.89 -13.78 1.38
CA VAL A 332 -14.96 -14.83 1.81
C VAL A 332 -14.02 -14.23 2.85
N PHE A 333 -13.93 -14.85 4.01
CA PHE A 333 -12.97 -14.51 5.06
C PHE A 333 -11.99 -15.65 5.24
N PHE A 334 -10.72 -15.34 5.43
CA PHE A 334 -9.71 -16.37 5.71
C PHE A 334 -8.78 -15.98 6.85
N ASN A 335 -8.32 -16.98 7.60
CA ASN A 335 -7.51 -16.84 8.80
C ASN A 335 -6.25 -17.73 8.81
N ASP A 336 -5.90 -18.26 7.63
CA ASP A 336 -4.73 -19.11 7.40
C ASP A 336 -4.70 -20.41 8.21
N GLY A 337 -5.80 -21.16 8.09
CA GLY A 337 -5.84 -22.56 8.48
C GLY A 337 -6.34 -22.84 9.89
N ASP A 338 -7.16 -21.97 10.50
CA ASP A 338 -7.80 -22.22 11.80
C ASP A 338 -6.81 -22.57 12.94
N ASN A 339 -5.71 -21.83 13.04
CA ASN A 339 -4.58 -22.08 13.97
C ASN A 339 -3.92 -23.47 13.79
N LYS A 340 -4.05 -24.08 12.61
CA LYS A 340 -3.31 -25.29 12.26
C LYS A 340 -1.80 -25.04 12.41
N PRO A 341 -1.03 -25.96 13.02
CA PRO A 341 0.42 -25.83 13.12
C PRO A 341 1.05 -25.63 11.74
N ASP A 342 2.07 -24.76 11.65
CA ASP A 342 2.64 -24.33 10.37
C ASP A 342 3.14 -25.51 9.50
N LYS A 343 3.72 -26.53 10.14
CA LYS A 343 4.17 -27.77 9.47
C LYS A 343 3.05 -28.58 8.81
N ASP A 344 1.81 -28.39 9.24
CA ASP A 344 0.63 -29.11 8.76
C ASP A 344 -0.14 -28.28 7.71
N LYS A 345 0.27 -27.04 7.44
CA LYS A 345 -0.30 -26.17 6.40
C LYS A 345 0.19 -26.62 5.02
N ILE A 346 -0.52 -27.60 4.46
CA ILE A 346 -0.27 -28.12 3.12
C ILE A 346 -0.89 -27.18 2.08
N LEU A 347 -0.09 -26.69 1.14
CA LEU A 347 -0.56 -25.81 0.06
C LEU A 347 -1.76 -26.41 -0.70
N GLY A 348 -2.81 -25.62 -0.87
CA GLY A 348 -4.07 -26.04 -1.48
C GLY A 348 -5.05 -26.69 -0.50
N ASN A 349 -4.61 -27.00 0.73
CA ASN A 349 -5.39 -27.62 1.79
C ASN A 349 -5.12 -26.97 3.16
N THR A 350 -4.72 -25.69 3.15
CA THR A 350 -4.42 -24.94 4.38
C THR A 350 -5.69 -24.80 5.22
N GLY A 351 -6.82 -24.50 4.58
CA GLY A 351 -8.12 -24.36 5.24
C GLY A 351 -8.32 -22.99 5.89
N GLY A 352 -9.23 -22.88 6.86
CA GLY A 352 -9.50 -21.59 7.51
C GLY A 352 -10.16 -20.56 6.59
N ILE A 353 -10.92 -21.01 5.60
CA ILE A 353 -11.60 -20.17 4.59
C ILE A 353 -13.10 -20.37 4.73
N TYR A 354 -13.82 -19.27 4.94
CA TYR A 354 -15.25 -19.26 5.19
C TYR A 354 -15.93 -18.28 4.25
N SER A 355 -16.87 -18.80 3.46
CA SER A 355 -17.58 -18.07 2.43
C SER A 355 -19.07 -18.13 2.65
N ARG A 356 -19.76 -17.01 2.39
CA ARG A 356 -21.22 -16.95 2.46
C ARG A 356 -21.76 -15.82 1.59
N ARG A 357 -22.95 -16.05 1.01
CA ARG A 357 -23.80 -14.96 0.53
C ARG A 357 -24.57 -14.38 1.71
N CYS A 358 -24.18 -13.20 2.17
CA CYS A 358 -24.80 -12.51 3.30
C CYS A 358 -25.85 -11.51 2.82
N ASN A 359 -26.99 -11.47 3.49
CA ASN A 359 -28.12 -10.58 3.20
C ASN A 359 -28.30 -9.47 4.24
N SER A 360 -27.50 -9.48 5.31
CA SER A 360 -27.51 -8.45 6.33
C SER A 360 -26.12 -8.17 6.86
N TYR A 361 -25.92 -6.95 7.39
CA TYR A 361 -24.70 -6.57 8.10
C TYR A 361 -24.35 -7.56 9.22
N ALA A 362 -25.36 -8.01 9.99
CA ALA A 362 -25.15 -8.94 11.10
C ALA A 362 -24.60 -10.30 10.65
N GLU A 363 -25.02 -10.81 9.49
CA GLU A 363 -24.46 -12.04 8.93
C GLU A 363 -23.00 -11.86 8.51
N ILE A 364 -22.65 -10.70 7.94
CA ILE A 364 -21.28 -10.39 7.52
C ILE A 364 -20.36 -10.26 8.74
N GLU A 365 -20.77 -9.45 9.71
CA GLU A 365 -20.04 -9.25 10.96
C GLU A 365 -19.87 -10.56 11.73
N GLY A 366 -20.94 -11.36 11.82
CA GLY A 366 -20.90 -12.67 12.47
C GLY A 366 -19.94 -13.64 11.80
N LEU A 367 -19.95 -13.73 10.46
CA LEU A 367 -19.03 -14.59 9.71
C LEU A 367 -17.57 -14.14 9.87
N MET A 368 -17.31 -12.83 9.80
CA MET A 368 -15.98 -12.25 9.97
C MET A 368 -15.43 -12.58 11.36
N LYS A 369 -16.19 -12.27 12.43
CA LYS A 369 -15.78 -12.54 13.81
C LYS A 369 -15.58 -14.03 14.07
N ALA A 370 -16.48 -14.88 13.58
CA ALA A 370 -16.35 -16.33 13.73
C ALA A 370 -15.08 -16.86 13.05
N THR A 371 -14.69 -16.27 11.91
CA THR A 371 -13.46 -16.62 11.21
C THR A 371 -12.22 -16.16 11.98
N MET A 372 -12.19 -14.91 12.45
CA MET A 372 -11.10 -14.38 13.30
C MET A 372 -10.88 -15.22 14.56
N LEU A 373 -11.95 -15.68 15.21
CA LEU A 373 -11.84 -16.45 16.45
C LEU A 373 -11.28 -17.86 16.27
N LYS A 374 -11.30 -18.40 15.04
CA LYS A 374 -10.77 -19.73 14.75
C LYS A 374 -9.28 -19.74 14.44
N GLY A 375 -8.72 -18.62 13.99
CA GLY A 375 -7.35 -18.52 13.50
C GLY A 375 -6.83 -17.10 13.60
N GLY A 376 -5.61 -16.93 14.13
CA GLY A 376 -4.94 -15.62 14.16
C GLY A 376 -3.94 -15.41 13.02
N GLY A 377 -3.73 -16.42 12.17
CA GLY A 377 -2.55 -16.58 11.32
C GLY A 377 -1.56 -17.59 11.92
N GLY A 378 -0.31 -17.58 11.46
CA GLY A 378 0.76 -18.39 12.06
C GLY A 378 2.16 -18.01 11.59
N ASP A 379 2.58 -18.61 10.48
CA ASP A 379 3.93 -18.52 9.93
C ASP A 379 4.23 -17.23 9.15
N PHE A 380 3.28 -16.29 9.08
CA PHE A 380 3.30 -14.99 8.42
C PHE A 380 2.88 -14.94 6.94
N PRO A 381 3.35 -15.79 6.01
CA PRO A 381 2.70 -15.92 4.71
C PRO A 381 1.29 -16.47 4.86
N GLU A 382 0.33 -15.93 4.12
CA GLU A 382 -1.08 -16.30 4.27
C GLU A 382 -1.62 -17.04 3.03
N ASN A 383 -2.70 -17.82 3.19
CA ASN A 383 -3.31 -18.63 2.11
C ASN A 383 -4.29 -17.84 1.22
N ASN A 384 -3.83 -16.71 0.70
CA ASN A 384 -4.61 -15.78 -0.12
C ASN A 384 -5.21 -16.45 -1.38
N ILE A 385 -4.47 -17.31 -2.08
CA ILE A 385 -4.91 -17.87 -3.36
C ILE A 385 -5.99 -18.93 -3.14
N GLU A 386 -5.87 -19.79 -2.12
CA GLU A 386 -6.91 -20.74 -1.73
C GLU A 386 -8.23 -20.01 -1.43
N ALA A 387 -8.17 -18.84 -0.76
CA ALA A 387 -9.35 -18.03 -0.48
C ALA A 387 -10.00 -17.46 -1.76
N LEU A 388 -9.20 -16.99 -2.72
CA LEU A 388 -9.68 -16.53 -4.03
C LEU A 388 -10.28 -17.67 -4.84
N LEU A 389 -9.65 -18.84 -4.86
CA LEU A 389 -10.18 -20.03 -5.52
C LEU A 389 -11.52 -20.47 -4.91
N LYS A 390 -11.65 -20.37 -3.59
CA LYS A 390 -12.94 -20.62 -2.91
C LYS A 390 -14.01 -19.62 -3.36
N ALA A 391 -13.65 -18.35 -3.54
CA ALA A 391 -14.57 -17.34 -4.03
C ALA A 391 -15.02 -17.59 -5.48
N GLU A 392 -14.11 -17.99 -6.38
CA GLU A 392 -14.48 -18.37 -7.75
C GLU A 392 -15.44 -19.56 -7.78
N LYS A 393 -15.19 -20.56 -6.92
CA LYS A 393 -16.02 -21.76 -6.80
C LYS A 393 -17.42 -21.45 -6.27
N ASP A 394 -17.52 -20.62 -5.23
CA ASP A 394 -18.77 -20.37 -4.54
C ASP A 394 -19.61 -19.26 -5.17
N PHE A 395 -18.96 -18.31 -5.87
CA PHE A 395 -19.58 -17.17 -6.53
C PHE A 395 -19.17 -17.11 -8.01
N PRO A 396 -19.47 -18.15 -8.81
CA PRO A 396 -19.04 -18.24 -10.21
C PRO A 396 -19.60 -17.11 -11.07
N GLU A 397 -20.71 -16.49 -10.69
CA GLU A 397 -21.37 -15.40 -11.41
C GLU A 397 -20.73 -14.01 -11.24
N MET A 398 -19.80 -13.84 -10.29
CA MET A 398 -19.10 -12.56 -10.08
C MET A 398 -18.09 -12.28 -11.20
N GLU A 399 -17.95 -11.03 -11.61
CA GLU A 399 -17.07 -10.65 -12.74
C GLU A 399 -15.60 -10.55 -12.34
N TYR A 400 -15.32 -10.22 -11.07
CA TYR A 400 -13.97 -10.09 -10.53
C TYR A 400 -14.00 -10.25 -9.00
N GLN A 401 -12.82 -10.23 -8.39
CA GLN A 401 -12.64 -10.40 -6.95
C GLN A 401 -11.96 -9.16 -6.36
N VAL A 402 -12.35 -8.76 -5.15
CA VAL A 402 -11.67 -7.71 -4.38
C VAL A 402 -10.99 -8.37 -3.20
N MET A 403 -9.66 -8.39 -3.20
CA MET A 403 -8.85 -8.91 -2.10
C MET A 403 -8.45 -7.77 -1.17
N VAL A 404 -8.74 -7.87 0.12
CA VAL A 404 -8.23 -6.96 1.15
C VAL A 404 -7.17 -7.71 1.96
N ALA A 405 -5.91 -7.30 1.85
CA ALA A 405 -4.78 -8.08 2.38
C ALA A 405 -3.70 -7.22 3.03
N ASP A 406 -2.97 -7.82 3.97
CA ASP A 406 -1.87 -7.18 4.68
C ASP A 406 -0.63 -7.02 3.79
N ASN A 407 -0.17 -5.78 3.61
CA ASN A 407 1.02 -5.47 2.83
C ASN A 407 2.30 -6.14 3.37
N TRP A 408 2.29 -6.55 4.63
CA TRP A 408 3.50 -7.07 5.26
C TRP A 408 3.58 -8.57 5.05
N ALA A 409 2.44 -9.27 4.94
CA ALA A 409 2.40 -10.71 4.72
C ALA A 409 2.58 -11.09 3.24
N PRO A 410 3.54 -11.98 2.91
CA PRO A 410 3.64 -12.60 1.60
C PRO A 410 2.46 -13.53 1.31
N ILE A 411 2.22 -13.80 0.03
CA ILE A 411 1.27 -14.84 -0.37
C ILE A 411 1.98 -16.20 -0.21
N LYS A 412 1.43 -17.12 0.60
CA LYS A 412 2.02 -18.45 0.82
C LYS A 412 1.91 -19.34 -0.41
N ASP A 413 0.73 -19.33 -1.00
CA ASP A 413 0.24 -20.30 -1.97
C ASP A 413 0.29 -19.77 -3.41
N LYS A 414 1.28 -18.91 -3.72
CA LYS A 414 1.51 -18.33 -5.07
C LYS A 414 1.56 -19.38 -6.16
N VAL A 415 2.01 -20.60 -5.86
CA VAL A 415 2.04 -21.72 -6.82
C VAL A 415 0.66 -22.08 -7.38
N LEU A 416 -0.42 -21.63 -6.74
CA LEU A 416 -1.79 -21.91 -7.16
C LEU A 416 -2.41 -20.79 -8.01
N TRP A 417 -1.77 -19.62 -8.15
CA TRP A 417 -2.39 -18.46 -8.82
C TRP A 417 -2.73 -18.69 -10.29
N GLN A 418 -2.15 -19.70 -10.93
CA GLN A 418 -2.41 -20.07 -12.31
C GLN A 418 -3.80 -20.70 -12.49
N HIS A 419 -4.44 -21.11 -11.40
CA HIS A 419 -5.79 -21.66 -11.40
C HIS A 419 -6.86 -20.57 -11.26
N LEU A 420 -6.47 -19.32 -11.00
CA LEU A 420 -7.40 -18.19 -10.94
C LEU A 420 -7.81 -17.80 -12.36
N THR A 421 -9.11 -17.58 -12.54
CA THR A 421 -9.70 -17.26 -13.85
C THR A 421 -10.28 -15.84 -13.89
N LYS A 422 -10.49 -15.22 -12.73
CA LYS A 422 -11.08 -13.89 -12.61
C LYS A 422 -10.04 -12.83 -12.24
N PRO A 423 -10.23 -11.57 -12.68
CA PRO A 423 -9.40 -10.47 -12.22
C PRO A 423 -9.45 -10.28 -10.72
N VAL A 424 -8.29 -10.03 -10.11
CA VAL A 424 -8.17 -9.77 -8.69
C VAL A 424 -7.72 -8.33 -8.47
N ARG A 425 -8.59 -7.53 -7.84
CA ARG A 425 -8.30 -6.16 -7.44
C ARG A 425 -7.88 -6.16 -5.96
N ILE A 426 -6.66 -5.80 -5.66
CA ILE A 426 -6.10 -5.90 -4.31
C ILE A 426 -6.12 -4.54 -3.63
N VAL A 427 -6.85 -4.43 -2.52
CA VAL A 427 -6.72 -3.35 -1.54
C VAL A 427 -5.61 -3.74 -0.55
N VAL A 428 -4.50 -3.02 -0.61
CA VAL A 428 -3.29 -3.36 0.15
C VAL A 428 -3.24 -2.53 1.44
N CYS A 429 -3.33 -3.21 2.57
CA CYS A 429 -3.38 -2.59 3.90
C CYS A 429 -1.99 -2.33 4.47
N GLY A 430 -1.73 -1.14 5.00
CA GLY A 430 -0.44 -0.83 5.63
C GLY A 430 0.74 -0.65 4.67
N ALA A 431 0.45 -0.38 3.39
CA ALA A 431 1.44 0.10 2.43
C ALA A 431 1.85 1.54 2.72
N THR A 432 3.12 1.85 2.46
CA THR A 432 3.71 3.19 2.52
C THR A 432 4.35 3.52 1.17
N GLU A 433 4.83 4.75 1.01
CA GLU A 433 5.61 5.13 -0.18
C GLU A 433 6.89 4.29 -0.37
N PHE A 434 7.35 3.59 0.67
CA PHE A 434 8.55 2.75 0.64
C PHE A 434 8.24 1.24 0.56
N ASN A 435 6.99 0.82 0.68
CA ASN A 435 6.68 -0.61 0.67
C ASN A 435 5.31 -0.92 0.10
N VAL A 436 5.33 -1.56 -1.06
CA VAL A 436 4.22 -2.37 -1.57
C VAL A 436 4.76 -3.77 -1.82
N HIS A 437 4.08 -4.79 -1.27
CA HIS A 437 4.54 -6.17 -1.40
C HIS A 437 4.43 -6.62 -2.85
N ILE A 438 5.54 -7.19 -3.35
CA ILE A 438 5.67 -7.56 -4.76
C ILE A 438 4.69 -8.68 -5.17
N ASP A 439 4.29 -9.53 -4.22
CA ASP A 439 3.32 -10.59 -4.49
C ASP A 439 1.97 -10.04 -4.92
N TYR A 440 1.51 -8.94 -4.34
CA TYR A 440 0.23 -8.33 -4.71
C TYR A 440 0.29 -7.66 -6.07
N LEU A 441 1.43 -7.02 -6.41
CA LEU A 441 1.66 -6.50 -7.77
C LEU A 441 1.63 -7.63 -8.81
N ASN A 442 2.26 -8.75 -8.49
CA ASN A 442 2.33 -9.93 -9.35
C ASN A 442 0.99 -10.67 -9.47
N LEU A 443 0.21 -10.76 -8.39
CA LEU A 443 -1.13 -11.33 -8.41
C LEU A 443 -2.06 -10.50 -9.31
N ALA A 444 -2.07 -9.17 -9.14
CA ALA A 444 -2.84 -8.28 -10.02
C ALA A 444 -2.40 -8.42 -11.48
N ARG A 445 -1.09 -8.44 -11.74
CA ARG A 445 -0.55 -8.64 -13.09
C ARG A 445 -1.01 -9.95 -13.71
N LYS A 446 -0.92 -11.07 -12.98
CA LYS A 446 -1.28 -12.41 -13.48
C LYS A 446 -2.77 -12.55 -13.78
N THR A 447 -3.60 -11.86 -13.01
CA THR A 447 -5.07 -11.96 -13.12
C THR A 447 -5.67 -10.83 -13.98
N ASN A 448 -4.85 -9.95 -14.56
CA ASN A 448 -5.32 -8.73 -15.23
C ASN A 448 -6.18 -7.83 -14.32
N GLY A 449 -5.84 -7.81 -13.04
CA GLY A 449 -6.46 -6.99 -12.02
C GLY A 449 -5.72 -5.68 -11.75
N SER A 450 -5.83 -5.18 -10.52
CA SER A 450 -5.29 -3.89 -10.09
C SER A 450 -4.84 -3.91 -8.63
N VAL A 451 -3.99 -2.96 -8.23
CA VAL A 451 -3.57 -2.76 -6.83
C VAL A 451 -3.99 -1.37 -6.36
N HIS A 452 -4.57 -1.27 -5.18
CA HIS A 452 -5.15 -0.06 -4.62
C HIS A 452 -4.47 0.27 -3.30
N LEU A 453 -3.83 1.44 -3.25
CA LEU A 453 -3.04 1.97 -2.12
C LEU A 453 -3.74 3.19 -1.54
N MET A 454 -3.34 3.73 -0.40
CA MET A 454 -4.05 4.89 0.19
C MET A 454 -4.16 6.09 -0.77
N GLU A 455 -3.08 6.42 -1.49
CA GLU A 455 -2.99 7.64 -2.31
C GLU A 455 -2.98 7.37 -3.83
N SER A 456 -2.95 6.10 -4.26
CA SER A 456 -2.89 5.76 -5.69
C SER A 456 -3.50 4.40 -5.99
N ASP A 457 -3.98 4.26 -7.23
CA ASP A 457 -4.50 3.01 -7.79
C ASP A 457 -3.65 2.63 -9.02
N LEU A 458 -3.24 1.38 -9.08
CA LEU A 458 -2.37 0.82 -10.11
C LEU A 458 -3.18 -0.11 -11.01
N TYR A 459 -3.45 0.34 -12.23
CA TYR A 459 -4.19 -0.41 -13.25
C TYR A 459 -3.27 -0.90 -14.37
N ASN A 460 -3.80 -1.79 -15.21
CA ASN A 460 -3.12 -2.29 -16.40
C ASN A 460 -1.71 -2.85 -16.13
N LEU A 461 -1.53 -3.47 -14.96
CA LEU A 461 -0.24 -4.04 -14.56
C LEU A 461 0.21 -5.15 -15.51
N ALA A 462 -0.73 -5.87 -16.15
CA ALA A 462 -0.46 -6.88 -17.17
C ALA A 462 0.07 -6.30 -18.49
N GLY A 463 -0.26 -5.04 -18.80
CA GLY A 463 0.16 -4.38 -20.03
C GLY A 463 1.64 -4.02 -20.09
N LEU A 464 2.33 -3.97 -18.95
CA LEU A 464 3.77 -3.68 -18.92
C LEU A 464 4.58 -4.81 -19.57
N LYS A 465 5.50 -4.47 -20.46
CA LYS A 465 6.33 -5.42 -21.22
C LYS A 465 7.60 -5.78 -20.46
N GLU A 466 8.24 -6.86 -20.89
CA GLU A 466 9.55 -7.27 -20.38
C GLU A 466 10.56 -6.10 -20.43
N GLY A 467 11.27 -5.86 -19.33
CA GLY A 467 12.19 -4.74 -19.17
C GLY A 467 11.55 -3.40 -18.79
N GLU A 468 10.22 -3.26 -18.87
CA GLU A 468 9.56 -2.02 -18.46
C GLU A 468 9.54 -1.87 -16.93
N ILE A 469 9.50 -0.62 -16.50
CA ILE A 469 9.63 -0.22 -15.11
C ILE A 469 8.27 0.24 -14.56
N LEU A 470 7.89 -0.30 -13.41
CA LEU A 470 6.79 0.17 -12.58
C LEU A 470 7.35 0.91 -11.36
N LYS A 471 6.96 2.18 -11.19
CA LYS A 471 7.27 2.96 -10.00
C LYS A 471 6.04 3.00 -9.08
N VAL A 472 6.22 2.65 -7.82
CA VAL A 472 5.16 2.67 -6.80
C VAL A 472 5.69 3.37 -5.55
N GLY A 473 5.22 4.60 -5.31
CA GLY A 473 5.87 5.49 -4.36
C GLY A 473 7.33 5.71 -4.76
N LYS A 474 8.25 5.42 -3.84
CA LYS A 474 9.69 5.48 -4.07
C LYS A 474 10.25 4.14 -4.60
N ASN A 475 9.50 3.04 -4.50
CA ASN A 475 9.98 1.74 -4.97
C ASN A 475 9.96 1.63 -6.50
N THR A 476 10.96 0.95 -7.05
CA THR A 476 11.04 0.64 -8.47
C THR A 476 11.04 -0.87 -8.69
N PHE A 477 10.22 -1.31 -9.63
CA PHE A 477 10.10 -2.70 -10.06
C PHE A 477 10.33 -2.77 -11.56
N ILE A 478 10.99 -3.83 -12.03
CA ILE A 478 11.16 -4.13 -13.45
C ILE A 478 10.42 -5.42 -13.78
N VAL A 479 9.83 -5.48 -14.97
CA VAL A 479 9.27 -6.74 -15.48
C VAL A 479 10.43 -7.65 -15.94
N LYS A 480 10.59 -8.78 -15.27
CA LYS A 480 11.51 -9.87 -15.62
C LYS A 480 10.78 -11.20 -15.67
N ASN A 481 10.92 -11.94 -16.77
CA ASN A 481 10.21 -13.19 -17.05
C ASN A 481 8.69 -13.06 -16.83
N GLY A 482 8.12 -11.94 -17.27
CA GLY A 482 6.68 -11.65 -17.12
C GLY A 482 6.21 -11.38 -15.69
N MET A 483 7.13 -11.21 -14.73
CA MET A 483 6.86 -10.90 -13.32
C MET A 483 7.53 -9.60 -12.93
N PHE A 484 6.96 -8.85 -11.99
CA PHE A 484 7.72 -7.79 -11.32
C PHE A 484 8.81 -8.39 -10.45
N VAL A 485 10.00 -7.83 -10.58
CA VAL A 485 11.17 -8.02 -9.73
C VAL A 485 11.58 -6.66 -9.21
N GLU A 486 11.83 -6.53 -7.91
CA GLU A 486 12.25 -5.27 -7.30
C GLU A 486 13.69 -4.92 -7.73
N THR A 487 13.93 -3.66 -8.12
CA THR A 487 15.25 -3.18 -8.54
C THR A 487 15.88 -2.17 -7.58
N GLY A 488 15.19 -1.81 -6.49
CA GLY A 488 15.63 -0.81 -5.51
C GLY A 488 14.92 0.54 -5.68
N TYR A 489 15.51 1.59 -5.10
CA TYR A 489 15.03 2.97 -5.19
C TYR A 489 15.86 3.74 -6.22
N GLU A 490 15.22 4.53 -7.08
CA GLU A 490 15.95 5.52 -7.87
C GLU A 490 16.13 6.82 -7.08
N ASP A 491 17.34 7.37 -7.14
CA ASP A 491 17.64 8.72 -6.71
C ASP A 491 16.78 9.73 -7.49
N HIS A 492 16.08 10.58 -6.76
CA HIS A 492 15.67 11.86 -7.32
C HIS A 492 16.94 12.69 -7.54
N LYS A 493 17.48 12.64 -8.76
CA LYS A 493 18.49 13.60 -9.22
C LYS A 493 17.91 15.00 -9.37
#